data_AF-A0A958GQA6-F1
#
_entry.id   AF-A0A958GQA6-F1
#
_cell.length_a   1.000
_cell.length_b   1.000
_cell.length_c   1.000
_cell.angle_alpha   90.00
_cell.angle_beta   90.00
_cell.angle_gamma   90.00
#
_symmetry.space_group_name_H-M   'P 1'
#
loop_
_entity.id
_entity.type
_entity.pdbx_description
1 polymer ?
#
loop_
_entity_poly.entity_id
_entity_poly.type
_entity_poly.pdbx_seq_one_letter_code
_entity_poly.pdbx_strand_id
1 'polypeptide(L)'
;MTQDSIWKAAYVFIRVSANSGPQQAEVVHACASIKDANYWLNYIAEPGDAMFRSPLHPKHAGGEAPEYQAHLVKRGQVARVEGEWRSMTGIGSASPLQLLDR
;
A
#
# COMPACT_ATOMS: atom_id res chain seq x y z
N MET A 1 4.10 -20.78 5.41
CA MET A 1 4.93 -19.69 5.94
C MET A 1 3.97 -18.71 6.60
N THR A 2 4.19 -18.40 7.87
CA THR A 2 3.26 -17.62 8.70
C THR A 2 3.14 -16.19 8.18
N GLN A 3 1.91 -15.68 8.21
CA GLN A 3 1.43 -14.38 7.75
C GLN A 3 2.04 -13.16 8.50
N ASP A 4 3.17 -13.36 9.19
CA ASP A 4 3.76 -12.46 10.19
C ASP A 4 4.77 -11.44 9.62
N SER A 5 5.17 -11.51 8.34
CA SER A 5 6.37 -10.76 7.88
C SER A 5 6.13 -9.50 7.02
N ILE A 6 4.92 -9.29 6.52
CA ILE A 6 4.61 -8.13 5.65
C ILE A 6 4.35 -6.87 6.49
N TRP A 7 3.66 -7.01 7.61
CA TRP A 7 3.28 -5.89 8.47
C TRP A 7 4.40 -5.61 9.47
N LYS A 8 5.30 -4.70 9.10
CA LYS A 8 6.40 -4.27 9.99
C LYS A 8 6.09 -2.99 10.77
N ALA A 9 5.05 -2.26 10.37
CA ALA A 9 4.67 -0.99 10.97
C ALA A 9 3.19 -0.68 10.77
N ALA A 10 2.71 0.39 11.41
CA ALA A 10 1.31 0.82 11.39
C ALA A 10 0.81 1.27 10.00
N TYR A 11 1.70 1.80 9.17
CA TYR A 11 1.44 2.17 7.79
C TYR A 11 2.45 1.48 6.88
N VAL A 12 1.97 0.99 5.75
CA VAL A 12 2.77 0.29 4.75
C VAL A 12 2.43 0.82 3.37
N PHE A 13 3.45 0.95 2.52
CA PHE A 13 3.34 1.41 1.16
C PHE A 13 3.66 0.27 0.21
N ILE A 14 2.76 0.06 -0.74
CA ILE A 14 2.87 -1.00 -1.74
C ILE A 14 3.03 -0.36 -3.11
N ARG A 15 3.99 -0.89 -3.87
CA ARG A 15 4.16 -0.61 -5.29
C ARG A 15 3.76 -1.83 -6.10
N VAL A 16 3.06 -1.62 -7.20
CA VAL A 16 2.74 -2.67 -8.17
C VAL A 16 3.67 -2.48 -9.37
N SER A 17 4.50 -3.47 -9.66
CA SER A 17 5.36 -3.41 -10.85
C SER A 17 4.53 -3.75 -12.10
N ALA A 18 4.52 -2.83 -13.07
CA ALA A 18 3.93 -3.06 -14.38
C ALA A 18 4.89 -3.73 -15.38
N ASN A 19 6.19 -3.84 -15.05
CA ASN A 19 7.25 -4.05 -16.05
C ASN A 19 7.90 -5.44 -16.07
N SER A 20 7.46 -6.38 -15.23
CA SER A 20 8.13 -7.68 -15.12
C SER A 20 7.17 -8.81 -14.78
N GLY A 21 6.53 -9.39 -15.81
CA GLY A 21 5.79 -10.65 -15.69
C GLY A 21 4.47 -10.54 -14.92
N PRO A 22 3.96 -11.64 -14.31
CA PRO A 22 2.69 -11.60 -13.59
C PRO A 22 2.74 -10.49 -12.53
N GLN A 23 1.68 -9.68 -12.45
CA GLN A 23 1.59 -8.53 -11.53
C GLN A 23 2.13 -8.89 -10.14
N GLN A 24 3.31 -8.36 -9.82
CA GLN A 24 3.92 -8.49 -8.51
C GLN A 24 3.77 -7.16 -7.78
N ALA A 25 3.44 -7.27 -6.49
CA ALA A 25 3.46 -6.16 -5.58
C ALA A 25 4.69 -6.28 -4.68
N GLU A 26 5.22 -5.15 -4.22
CA GLU A 26 6.28 -5.13 -3.21
C GLU A 26 6.03 -4.04 -2.17
N VAL A 27 6.52 -4.26 -0.95
CA VAL A 27 6.51 -3.24 0.10
C VAL A 27 7.72 -2.32 -0.09
N VAL A 28 7.45 -1.07 -0.46
CA VAL A 28 8.49 -0.05 -0.72
C VAL A 28 8.79 0.82 0.49
N HIS A 29 7.86 0.93 1.44
CA HIS A 29 8.08 1.67 2.67
C HIS A 29 7.14 1.21 3.79
N ALA A 30 7.57 1.38 5.05
CA ALA A 30 6.75 1.13 6.22
C ALA A 30 7.13 2.13 7.33
N CYS A 31 6.13 2.68 8.01
CA CYS A 31 6.34 3.65 9.08
C CYS A 31 5.27 3.56 10.17
N ALA A 32 5.61 4.05 11.37
CA ALA A 32 4.74 3.93 12.54
C ALA A 32 3.76 5.11 12.70
N SER A 33 4.00 6.24 12.01
CA SER A 33 3.25 7.49 12.21
C SER A 33 2.60 7.99 10.93
N ILE A 34 1.41 8.59 11.06
CA ILE A 34 0.70 9.21 9.94
C ILE A 34 1.46 10.40 9.35
N LYS A 35 2.29 11.07 10.16
CA LYS A 35 3.10 12.21 9.72
C LYS A 35 4.16 11.73 8.71
N ASP A 36 4.87 10.66 9.04
CA ASP A 36 5.88 10.08 8.15
C ASP A 36 5.22 9.47 6.91
N ALA A 37 4.08 8.81 7.09
CA ALA A 37 3.30 8.26 5.98
C ALA A 37 2.89 9.36 4.98
N ASN A 38 2.34 10.47 5.47
CA ASN A 38 1.98 11.60 4.63
C ASN A 38 3.21 12.24 3.97
N TYR A 39 4.32 12.38 4.69
CA TYR A 39 5.56 12.90 4.10
C TYR A 39 6.03 12.01 2.94
N TRP A 40 6.09 10.70 3.17
CA TRP A 40 6.50 9.75 2.16
C TRP A 40 5.59 9.79 0.94
N LEU A 41 4.26 9.75 1.16
CA LEU A 41 3.27 9.78 0.09
C LEU A 41 3.36 11.02 -0.79
N ASN A 42 3.67 12.18 -0.21
CA ASN A 42 3.72 13.45 -0.95
C ASN A 42 5.06 13.71 -1.65
N TYR A 43 6.17 13.21 -1.09
CA TYR A 43 7.51 13.64 -1.50
C TYR A 43 8.40 12.53 -2.03
N ILE A 44 8.19 11.27 -1.63
CA ILE A 44 9.06 10.14 -1.96
C ILE A 44 8.36 9.14 -2.88
N ALA A 45 7.05 8.92 -2.67
CA ALA A 45 6.25 7.99 -3.44
C ALA A 45 6.32 8.24 -4.96
N GLU A 46 6.15 7.15 -5.71
CA GLU A 46 5.93 7.19 -7.15
C GLU A 46 4.44 7.09 -7.47
N PRO A 47 3.99 7.64 -8.62
CA PRO A 47 2.64 7.46 -9.09
C PRO A 47 2.24 5.97 -9.11
N GLY A 48 1.13 5.63 -8.46
CA GLY A 48 0.66 4.26 -8.30
C GLY A 48 1.04 3.61 -6.96
N ASP A 49 1.94 4.21 -6.17
CA ASP A 49 2.20 3.74 -4.81
C ASP A 49 0.99 4.00 -3.92
N ALA A 50 0.59 2.98 -3.17
CA ALA A 50 -0.56 3.03 -2.27
C ALA A 50 -0.17 2.83 -0.82
N MET A 51 -0.77 3.66 0.03
CA MET A 51 -0.71 3.61 1.48
C MET A 51 -1.83 2.72 2.02
N PHE A 52 -1.42 1.79 2.88
CA PHE A 52 -2.29 0.92 3.66
C PHE A 52 -2.05 1.16 5.15
N ARG A 53 -3.12 1.09 5.93
CA ARG A 53 -3.05 0.96 7.39
C ARG A 53 -3.00 -0.52 7.72
N SER A 54 -2.00 -0.95 8.49
CA SER A 54 -1.85 -2.36 8.84
C SER A 54 -2.63 -2.74 10.10
N PRO A 55 -2.83 -4.05 10.34
CA PRO A 55 -3.34 -4.59 11.62
C PRO A 55 -2.53 -4.18 12.85
N LEU A 56 -1.24 -3.83 12.69
CA LEU A 56 -0.37 -3.39 13.78
C LEU A 56 -0.65 -1.95 14.23
N HIS A 57 -1.52 -1.22 13.53
CA HIS A 57 -1.84 0.15 13.90
C HIS A 57 -2.54 0.18 15.29
N PRO A 58 -2.06 0.98 16.27
CA PRO A 58 -2.54 0.92 17.66
C PRO A 58 -4.05 1.15 17.85
N LYS A 59 -4.66 1.96 16.97
CA LYS A 59 -6.11 2.24 16.97
C LYS A 59 -6.95 1.28 16.10
N HIS A 60 -6.30 0.29 15.52
CA HIS A 60 -6.88 -0.72 14.62
C HIS A 60 -6.43 -2.14 14.97
N ALA A 61 -5.84 -2.32 16.16
CA ALA A 61 -5.55 -3.62 16.74
C ALA A 61 -6.89 -4.37 16.93
N GLY A 62 -7.21 -5.24 15.97
CA GLY A 62 -8.48 -5.96 15.91
C GLY A 62 -8.96 -6.29 14.50
N GLY A 63 -8.46 -5.60 13.47
CA GLY A 63 -8.68 -6.00 12.07
C GLY A 63 -7.64 -7.03 11.65
N GLU A 64 -8.07 -8.15 11.06
CA GLU A 64 -7.14 -9.17 10.53
C GLU A 64 -6.51 -8.76 9.18
N ALA A 65 -7.08 -7.74 8.51
CA ALA A 65 -6.67 -7.29 7.19
C ALA A 65 -6.23 -5.81 7.20
N PRO A 66 -5.24 -5.43 6.38
CA PRO A 66 -4.88 -4.04 6.18
C PRO A 66 -5.98 -3.30 5.42
N GLU A 67 -6.07 -2.01 5.68
CA GLU A 67 -7.08 -1.12 5.11
C GLU A 67 -6.41 -0.17 4.10
N TYR A 68 -6.93 -0.11 2.88
CA TYR A 68 -6.50 0.90 1.91
C TYR A 68 -6.78 2.32 2.46
N GLN A 69 -5.86 3.26 2.25
CA GLN A 69 -6.02 4.64 2.72
C GLN A 69 -5.94 5.66 1.60
N ALA A 70 -4.92 5.56 0.76
CA ALA A 70 -4.66 6.53 -0.30
C ALA A 70 -3.63 6.00 -1.31
N HIS A 71 -3.55 6.63 -2.48
CA HIS A 71 -2.44 6.44 -3.42
C HIS A 71 -2.01 7.77 -4.04
N LEU A 72 -0.78 7.80 -4.54
CA LEU A 72 -0.27 8.92 -5.31
C LEU A 72 -0.73 8.77 -6.78
N VAL A 73 -1.49 9.74 -7.28
CA VAL A 73 -1.89 9.78 -8.71
C VAL A 73 -0.79 10.41 -9.54
N LYS A 74 -0.26 11.53 -9.05
CA LYS A 74 0.90 12.25 -9.58
C LYS A 74 1.44 13.15 -8.48
N ARG A 75 2.66 13.67 -8.63
CA ARG A 75 3.27 14.57 -7.63
C ARG A 75 2.32 15.71 -7.25
N GLY A 76 2.03 15.85 -5.95
CA GLY A 76 1.09 16.84 -5.41
C GLY A 76 -0.40 16.47 -5.49
N GLN A 77 -0.75 15.30 -6.03
CA GLN A 77 -2.14 14.82 -6.13
C GLN A 77 -2.28 13.41 -5.54
N VAL A 78 -2.97 13.33 -4.41
CA VAL A 78 -3.29 12.09 -3.71
C VAL A 78 -4.78 11.81 -3.82
N ALA A 79 -5.15 10.57 -4.12
CA ALA A 79 -6.52 10.10 -4.15
C ALA A 79 -6.77 9.05 -3.06
N ARG A 80 -8.03 8.97 -2.59
CA ARG A 80 -8.46 8.07 -1.52
C ARG A 80 -9.52 7.06 -1.97
N VAL A 81 -9.64 6.86 -3.28
CA VAL A 81 -10.57 5.91 -3.88
C VAL A 81 -9.79 4.69 -4.34
N GLU A 82 -10.06 3.53 -3.74
CA GLU A 82 -9.34 2.29 -4.05
C GLU A 82 -9.60 1.82 -5.49
N GLY A 83 -10.83 1.98 -5.98
CA GLY A 83 -11.19 1.62 -7.36
C GLY A 83 -10.33 2.35 -8.39
N GLU A 84 -10.06 3.64 -8.18
CA GLU A 84 -9.19 4.42 -9.07
C GLU A 84 -7.75 3.90 -9.04
N TRP A 85 -7.24 3.58 -7.86
CA TRP A 85 -5.91 3.01 -7.72
C TRP A 85 -5.77 1.66 -8.44
N ARG A 86 -6.79 0.79 -8.32
CA ARG A 86 -6.83 -0.51 -9.01
C ARG A 86 -6.83 -0.34 -10.53
N SER A 87 -7.60 0.62 -11.03
CA SER A 87 -7.60 0.95 -12.46
C SER A 87 -6.24 1.49 -12.92
N MET A 88 -5.58 2.32 -12.11
CA MET A 88 -4.27 2.90 -12.41
C MET A 88 -3.16 1.84 -12.47
N THR A 89 -3.16 0.89 -11.54
CA THR A 89 -2.13 -0.16 -11.44
C THR A 89 -2.45 -1.41 -12.27
N GLY A 90 -3.68 -1.52 -12.78
CA GLY A 90 -4.14 -2.65 -13.58
C GLY A 90 -4.40 -3.93 -12.79
N ILE A 91 -4.34 -3.92 -11.45
CA ILE A 91 -4.44 -5.13 -10.61
C ILE A 91 -5.83 -5.80 -10.59
N GLY A 92 -6.82 -5.21 -11.26
CA GLY A 92 -8.18 -5.73 -11.31
C GLY A 92 -8.76 -5.96 -9.91
N SER A 93 -9.39 -7.12 -9.73
CA SER A 93 -9.95 -7.56 -8.43
C SER A 93 -8.94 -8.25 -7.52
N ALA A 94 -7.69 -8.46 -7.96
CA ALA A 94 -6.68 -9.10 -7.13
C ALA A 94 -6.37 -8.22 -5.91
N SER A 95 -6.30 -8.81 -4.72
CA SER A 95 -5.81 -8.07 -3.57
C SER A 95 -4.30 -7.85 -3.73
N PRO A 96 -3.80 -6.61 -3.57
CA PRO A 96 -2.35 -6.35 -3.58
C PRO A 96 -1.60 -7.21 -2.58
N LEU A 97 -2.26 -7.60 -1.50
CA LEU A 97 -1.72 -8.48 -0.47
C LEU A 97 -1.51 -9.90 -0.99
N GLN A 98 -2.43 -10.38 -1.82
CA GLN A 98 -2.27 -11.68 -2.49
C GLN A 98 -1.12 -11.65 -3.50
N LEU A 99 -0.72 -10.46 -3.96
CA LEU A 99 0.42 -10.27 -4.85
C LEU A 99 1.76 -10.14 -4.10
N LEU A 100 1.73 -9.94 -2.78
CA LEU A 100 2.92 -9.92 -1.91
C LEU A 100 3.33 -11.33 -1.44
N ASP A 101 2.40 -12.30 -1.44
CA ASP A 101 2.59 -13.67 -0.96
C ASP A 101 2.99 -14.67 -2.08
N ARG A 102 3.17 -14.20 -3.32
CA ARG A 102 3.41 -15.06 -4.51
C ARG A 102 4.85 -15.07 -5.00
#